data_AF-A0A257VND9-F1
#
_entry.id   AF-A0A257VND9-F1
#
_cell.length_a   1.000
_cell.length_b   1.000
_cell.length_c   1.000
_cell.angle_alpha   90.00
_cell.angle_beta   90.00
_cell.angle_gamma   90.00
#
_symmetry.space_group_name_H-M   'P 1'
#
loop_
_entity.id
_entity.type
_entity.pdbx_description
1 polymer ?
#
loop_
_entity_poly.entity_id
_entity_poly.type
_entity_poly.pdbx_seq_one_letter_code
_entity_poly.pdbx_strand_id
1 'polypeptide(L)'
;MALTRDETLREPATKAVKYLLDSQHPENGGWKYRPISRLMVGDLSVTGWALMALHTARMADINVPITEFERASGFLESVSVKGGARYKYEPQDSSTHFTLALTAEGLLCRQWFGWPKDEPALLDGLAYLLDDEQRPEWSAGRRNVYAWYYTAQVLHNLGGENWQTWYPIVRELVVKHQATSGSGKGANDVRGSWHPTQPPGAGEEYGDKAGRLYV
;
A
#
# COMPACT_ATOMS: atom_id res chain seq x y z
N MET A 1 17.42 10.00 9.35
CA MET A 1 17.57 10.90 8.19
C MET A 1 16.34 11.79 7.92
N ALA A 2 15.25 11.34 7.30
CA ALA A 2 14.12 12.21 6.95
C ALA A 2 13.15 12.50 8.12
N LEU A 3 12.66 11.46 8.82
CA LEU A 3 11.68 11.59 9.91
C LEU A 3 12.31 11.79 11.30
N THR A 4 13.29 10.95 11.68
CA THR A 4 13.94 11.00 13.00
C THR A 4 15.27 11.76 13.01
N ARG A 5 15.81 12.10 11.82
CA ARG A 5 17.16 12.66 11.64
C ARG A 5 18.31 11.86 12.27
N ASP A 6 18.06 10.62 12.66
CA ASP A 6 19.11 9.72 13.13
C ASP A 6 20.01 9.31 11.95
N GLU A 7 21.29 9.67 12.04
CA GLU A 7 22.33 9.37 11.06
C GLU A 7 22.90 7.96 11.20
N THR A 8 22.77 7.33 12.37
CA THR A 8 23.26 5.96 12.59
C THR A 8 22.53 4.94 11.72
N LEU A 9 21.30 5.29 11.30
CA LEU A 9 20.47 4.48 10.41
C LEU A 9 20.84 4.62 8.92
N ARG A 10 21.74 5.52 8.53
CA ARG A 10 22.05 5.76 7.11
C ARG A 10 22.68 4.54 6.44
N GLU A 11 23.67 3.92 7.08
CA GLU A 11 24.34 2.74 6.53
C GLU A 11 23.37 1.54 6.35
N PRO A 12 22.60 1.12 7.38
CA PRO A 12 21.66 0.02 7.20
C PRO A 12 20.56 0.36 6.18
N ALA A 13 20.06 1.60 6.15
CA ALA A 13 19.09 2.03 5.14
C ALA A 13 19.65 1.96 3.72
N THR A 14 20.90 2.40 3.51
CA THR A 14 21.58 2.32 2.20
C THR A 14 21.74 0.87 1.75
N LYS A 15 22.08 -0.05 2.66
CA LYS A 15 22.17 -1.48 2.35
C LYS A 15 20.81 -2.08 2.00
N ALA A 16 19.75 -1.70 2.71
CA ALA A 16 18.38 -2.13 2.40
C ALA A 16 17.91 -1.61 1.03
N VAL A 17 18.19 -0.34 0.71
CA VAL A 17 17.92 0.23 -0.61
C VAL A 17 18.67 -0.54 -1.68
N LYS A 18 19.97 -0.79 -1.50
CA LYS A 18 20.76 -1.59 -2.45
C LYS A 18 20.14 -2.98 -2.68
N TYR A 19 19.71 -3.64 -1.61
CA TYR A 19 19.04 -4.94 -1.74
C TYR A 19 17.77 -4.87 -2.58
N LEU A 20 16.95 -3.82 -2.41
CA LEU A 20 15.75 -3.62 -3.23
C LEU A 20 16.13 -3.41 -4.71
N LEU A 21 17.15 -2.59 -4.98
CA LEU A 21 17.63 -2.36 -6.35
C LEU A 21 18.12 -3.65 -7.01
N ASP A 22 18.94 -4.43 -6.29
CA ASP A 22 19.46 -5.70 -6.78
C ASP A 22 18.37 -6.78 -6.95
N SER A 23 17.21 -6.59 -6.31
CA SER A 23 16.07 -7.52 -6.34
C SER A 23 14.97 -7.14 -7.33
N GLN A 24 15.07 -5.98 -8.00
CA GLN A 24 14.09 -5.55 -8.99
C GLN A 24 14.17 -6.44 -10.23
N HIS A 25 13.03 -6.76 -10.85
CA HIS A 25 13.04 -7.43 -12.14
C HIS A 25 13.74 -6.56 -13.21
N PRO A 26 14.78 -7.05 -13.89
CA PRO A 26 15.64 -6.22 -14.73
C PRO A 26 14.95 -5.67 -15.99
N GLU A 27 13.90 -6.32 -16.46
CA GLU A 27 13.14 -5.91 -17.66
C GLU A 27 11.78 -5.31 -17.27
N ASN A 28 10.94 -6.10 -16.59
CA ASN A 28 9.57 -5.75 -16.25
C ASN A 28 9.40 -4.89 -14.98
N GLY A 29 10.47 -4.59 -14.23
CA GLY A 29 10.49 -3.58 -13.16
C GLY A 29 9.75 -3.87 -11.84
N GLY A 30 8.97 -4.95 -11.75
CA GLY A 30 8.28 -5.32 -10.51
C GLY A 30 9.17 -6.03 -9.48
N TRP A 31 8.66 -6.16 -8.25
CA TRP A 31 9.26 -6.94 -7.17
C TRP A 31 8.38 -8.12 -6.76
N LYS A 32 8.98 -9.06 -6.04
CA LYS A 32 8.31 -10.20 -5.41
C LYS A 32 8.91 -10.47 -4.04
N TYR A 33 8.28 -11.35 -3.26
CA TYR A 33 8.71 -11.73 -1.91
C TYR A 33 10.16 -12.24 -1.78
N ARG A 34 10.80 -12.61 -2.90
CA ARG A 34 12.22 -12.98 -2.99
C ARG A 34 12.84 -12.29 -4.20
N PRO A 35 14.18 -12.11 -4.22
CA PRO A 35 14.88 -11.61 -5.40
C PRO A 35 14.44 -12.36 -6.65
N ILE A 36 14.02 -11.60 -7.65
CA ILE A 36 13.29 -12.13 -8.80
C ILE A 36 14.26 -12.45 -9.95
N SER A 37 14.05 -13.56 -10.63
CA SER A 37 14.75 -13.89 -11.88
C SER A 37 13.93 -13.48 -13.10
N ARG A 38 14.52 -13.51 -14.29
CA ARG A 38 13.83 -13.20 -15.55
C ARG A 38 12.62 -14.11 -15.87
N LEU A 39 12.50 -15.24 -15.17
CA LEU A 39 11.42 -16.21 -15.37
C LEU A 39 10.19 -15.95 -14.48
N MET A 40 10.27 -14.94 -13.61
CA MET A 40 9.23 -14.63 -12.64
C MET A 40 8.63 -13.26 -12.94
N VAL A 41 7.35 -13.08 -12.60
CA VAL A 41 6.68 -11.77 -12.67
C VAL A 41 6.56 -11.18 -11.27
N GLY A 42 6.79 -9.87 -11.17
CA GLY A 42 6.52 -9.13 -9.94
C GLY A 42 5.01 -9.03 -9.68
N ASP A 43 4.67 -8.68 -8.45
CA ASP A 43 3.29 -8.40 -8.05
C ASP A 43 3.17 -6.97 -7.51
N LEU A 44 1.98 -6.39 -7.61
CA LEU A 44 1.74 -5.00 -7.23
C LEU A 44 1.90 -4.77 -5.73
N SER A 45 1.55 -5.74 -4.89
CA SER A 45 1.66 -5.58 -3.44
C SER A 45 3.10 -5.38 -2.99
N VAL A 46 4.03 -6.22 -3.46
CA VAL A 46 5.45 -6.10 -3.10
C VAL A 46 6.10 -4.92 -3.81
N THR A 47 5.68 -4.65 -5.05
CA THR A 47 6.18 -3.49 -5.82
C THR A 47 5.82 -2.18 -5.12
N GLY A 48 4.60 -2.02 -4.60
CA GLY A 48 4.21 -0.81 -3.89
C GLY A 48 5.01 -0.57 -2.61
N TRP A 49 5.28 -1.62 -1.82
CA TRP A 49 6.20 -1.52 -0.67
C TRP A 49 7.62 -1.13 -1.08
N ALA A 50 8.17 -1.73 -2.14
CA ALA A 50 9.49 -1.38 -2.66
C ALA A 50 9.53 0.09 -3.11
N LEU A 51 8.51 0.56 -3.82
CA LEU A 51 8.40 1.95 -4.26
C LEU A 51 8.27 2.93 -3.11
N MET A 52 7.49 2.60 -2.08
CA MET A 52 7.40 3.42 -0.86
C MET A 52 8.77 3.58 -0.20
N ALA A 53 9.53 2.48 -0.07
CA ALA A 53 10.86 2.50 0.50
C ALA A 53 11.84 3.32 -0.35
N LEU A 54 11.86 3.13 -1.67
CA LEU A 54 12.74 3.85 -2.60
C LEU A 54 12.39 5.35 -2.69
N HIS A 55 11.10 5.70 -2.68
CA HIS A 55 10.65 7.08 -2.63
C HIS A 55 11.11 7.76 -1.33
N THR A 56 10.91 7.09 -0.18
CA THR A 56 11.36 7.57 1.13
C THR A 56 12.88 7.68 1.21
N ALA A 57 13.62 6.77 0.58
CA ALA A 57 15.07 6.83 0.49
C ALA A 57 15.56 8.10 -0.23
N ARG A 58 14.92 8.50 -1.34
CA ARG A 58 15.23 9.77 -2.02
C ARG A 58 14.94 10.99 -1.15
N MET A 59 13.83 10.97 -0.40
CA MET A 59 13.53 12.03 0.59
C MET A 59 14.56 12.10 1.72
N ALA A 60 15.28 11.01 1.97
CA ALA A 60 16.33 10.89 2.96
C ALA A 60 17.73 11.05 2.35
N ASP A 61 17.87 11.64 1.16
CA ASP A 61 19.15 11.83 0.45
C ASP A 61 19.98 10.54 0.25
N ILE A 62 19.31 9.38 0.17
CA ILE A 62 19.92 8.12 -0.27
C ILE A 62 19.67 8.01 -1.77
N ASN A 63 20.76 7.87 -2.54
CA ASN A 63 20.69 7.84 -3.99
C ASN A 63 19.92 6.61 -4.49
N VAL A 64 18.90 6.85 -5.31
CA VAL A 64 18.14 5.82 -6.04
C VAL A 64 18.13 6.22 -7.51
N PRO A 65 18.68 5.41 -8.43
CA PRO A 65 18.72 5.75 -9.85
C PRO A 65 17.31 5.93 -10.45
N ILE A 66 17.16 6.89 -11.35
CA ILE A 66 15.85 7.16 -12.00
C ILE A 66 15.36 5.97 -12.82
N THR A 67 16.27 5.21 -13.42
CA THR A 67 15.99 4.02 -14.23
C THR A 67 15.20 2.95 -13.49
N GLU A 68 15.35 2.89 -12.16
CA GLU A 68 14.62 1.95 -11.29
C GLU A 68 13.14 2.30 -11.25
N PHE A 69 12.82 3.61 -11.17
CA PHE A 69 11.46 4.12 -11.19
C PHE A 69 10.83 4.02 -12.58
N GLU A 70 11.60 4.25 -13.65
CA GLU A 70 11.12 4.07 -15.02
C GLU A 70 10.68 2.62 -15.27
N ARG A 71 11.49 1.64 -14.85
CA ARG A 71 11.11 0.23 -14.92
C ARG A 71 9.87 -0.08 -14.08
N ALA A 72 9.82 0.44 -12.85
CA ALA A 72 8.66 0.26 -12.00
C ALA A 72 7.38 0.92 -12.59
N SER A 73 7.52 2.03 -13.31
CA SER A 73 6.40 2.62 -14.06
C SER A 73 5.94 1.69 -15.17
N GLY A 74 6.86 1.06 -15.91
CA GLY A 74 6.51 0.02 -16.88
C GLY A 74 5.78 -1.17 -16.26
N PHE A 75 6.19 -1.59 -15.06
CA PHE A 75 5.45 -2.58 -14.29
C PHE A 75 4.01 -2.12 -13.99
N LEU A 76 3.85 -0.90 -13.45
CA LEU A 76 2.53 -0.35 -13.13
C LEU A 76 1.61 -0.27 -14.35
N GLU A 77 2.13 0.03 -15.53
CA GLU A 77 1.34 -0.05 -16.77
C GLU A 77 0.80 -1.47 -17.00
N SER A 78 1.64 -2.49 -16.83
CA SER A 78 1.29 -3.89 -17.08
C SER A 78 0.22 -4.46 -16.13
N VAL A 79 0.10 -3.88 -14.94
CA VAL A 79 -0.93 -4.23 -13.94
C VAL A 79 -2.05 -3.20 -13.85
N SER A 80 -2.03 -2.17 -14.69
CA SER A 80 -3.12 -1.21 -14.76
C SER A 80 -4.24 -1.71 -15.67
N VAL A 81 -5.47 -1.34 -15.32
CA VAL A 81 -6.67 -1.56 -16.12
C VAL A 81 -7.53 -0.30 -16.09
N LYS A 82 -8.56 -0.24 -16.95
CA LYS A 82 -9.42 0.95 -17.06
C LYS A 82 -8.62 2.24 -17.30
N GLY A 83 -7.57 2.16 -18.14
CA GLY A 83 -6.75 3.32 -18.50
C GLY A 83 -5.91 3.87 -17.34
N GLY A 84 -5.36 3.03 -16.47
CA GLY A 84 -4.53 3.48 -15.34
C GLY A 84 -5.29 3.70 -14.03
N ALA A 85 -6.61 3.54 -14.07
CA ALA A 85 -7.48 3.95 -12.98
C ALA A 85 -7.72 2.84 -11.94
N ARG A 86 -7.57 1.55 -12.32
CA ARG A 86 -7.74 0.34 -11.48
C ARG A 86 -6.53 -0.56 -11.65
N TYR A 87 -6.27 -1.41 -10.67
CA TYR A 87 -5.07 -2.25 -10.68
C TYR A 87 -5.32 -3.69 -10.24
N LYS A 88 -4.67 -4.61 -10.94
CA LYS A 88 -4.65 -6.05 -10.65
C LYS A 88 -3.34 -6.46 -9.96
N TYR A 89 -3.25 -7.70 -9.50
CA TYR A 89 -2.12 -8.17 -8.69
C TYR A 89 -0.88 -8.48 -9.54
N GLU A 90 -1.03 -9.27 -10.60
CA GLU A 90 0.04 -9.62 -11.54
C GLU A 90 -0.34 -9.32 -13.00
N PRO A 91 0.65 -9.13 -13.91
CA PRO A 91 0.38 -8.80 -15.31
C PRO A 91 -0.50 -9.83 -16.04
N GLN A 92 -0.44 -11.10 -15.62
CA GLN A 92 -1.21 -12.20 -16.19
C GLN A 92 -2.65 -12.32 -15.66
N ASP A 93 -2.99 -11.60 -14.59
CA ASP A 93 -4.34 -11.67 -14.03
C ASP A 93 -5.37 -11.08 -14.99
N SER A 94 -6.61 -11.58 -14.88
CA SER A 94 -7.74 -11.05 -15.65
C SER A 94 -7.87 -9.54 -15.47
N SER A 95 -8.19 -8.83 -16.56
CA SER A 95 -8.47 -7.39 -16.50
C SER A 95 -9.72 -7.02 -15.69
N THR A 96 -10.54 -8.02 -15.34
CA THR A 96 -11.70 -7.88 -14.47
C THR A 96 -11.38 -8.15 -12.99
N HIS A 97 -10.18 -8.64 -12.67
CA HIS A 97 -9.78 -8.99 -11.31
C HIS A 97 -8.85 -7.93 -10.71
N PHE A 98 -9.43 -6.76 -10.44
CA PHE A 98 -8.80 -5.68 -9.66
C PHE A 98 -9.44 -5.62 -8.28
N THR A 99 -8.70 -5.11 -7.29
CA THR A 99 -9.19 -5.00 -5.91
C THR A 99 -9.07 -3.57 -5.39
N LEU A 100 -9.82 -3.26 -4.33
CA LEU A 100 -9.80 -1.94 -3.70
C LEU A 100 -8.38 -1.55 -3.23
N ALA A 101 -7.71 -2.46 -2.52
CA ALA A 101 -6.38 -2.23 -1.97
C ALA A 101 -5.33 -2.03 -3.06
N LEU A 102 -5.30 -2.91 -4.06
CA LEU A 102 -4.33 -2.83 -5.16
C LEU A 102 -4.57 -1.59 -6.01
N THR A 103 -5.83 -1.20 -6.21
CA THR A 103 -6.16 0.05 -6.90
C THR A 103 -5.62 1.25 -6.14
N ALA A 104 -5.87 1.35 -4.83
CA ALA A 104 -5.35 2.43 -4.02
C ALA A 104 -3.80 2.45 -4.01
N GLU A 105 -3.15 1.29 -3.91
CA GLU A 105 -1.70 1.16 -3.95
C GLU A 105 -1.11 1.60 -5.30
N GLY A 106 -1.70 1.17 -6.42
CA GLY A 106 -1.28 1.60 -7.76
C GLY A 106 -1.40 3.11 -7.94
N LEU A 107 -2.54 3.70 -7.54
CA LEU A 107 -2.75 5.16 -7.58
C LEU A 107 -1.76 5.91 -6.69
N LEU A 108 -1.45 5.39 -5.50
CA LEU A 108 -0.43 5.96 -4.62
C LEU A 108 0.95 5.97 -5.28
N CYS A 109 1.33 4.85 -5.93
CA CYS A 109 2.59 4.78 -6.67
C CYS A 109 2.64 5.82 -7.81
N ARG A 110 1.53 6.04 -8.50
CA ARG A 110 1.43 7.07 -9.54
C ARG A 110 1.61 8.49 -9.01
N GLN A 111 1.09 8.79 -7.81
CA GLN A 111 1.34 10.07 -7.15
C GLN A 111 2.85 10.28 -6.89
N TRP A 112 3.57 9.24 -6.46
CA TRP A 112 5.02 9.32 -6.27
C TRP A 112 5.80 9.53 -7.57
N PHE A 113 5.23 9.13 -8.71
CA PHE A 113 5.78 9.38 -10.05
C PHE A 113 5.34 10.72 -10.63
N GLY A 114 4.62 11.53 -9.85
CA GLY A 114 4.30 12.91 -10.20
C GLY A 114 3.03 13.08 -11.02
N TRP A 115 2.10 12.11 -11.00
CA TRP A 115 0.75 12.35 -11.54
C TRP A 115 0.15 13.61 -10.90
N PRO A 116 -0.37 14.54 -11.72
CA PRO A 116 -1.02 15.73 -11.20
C PRO A 116 -2.33 15.35 -10.49
N LYS A 117 -2.82 16.23 -9.61
CA LYS A 117 -4.01 15.97 -8.80
C LYS A 117 -5.30 15.84 -9.64
N ASP A 118 -5.30 16.41 -10.84
CA ASP A 118 -6.39 16.42 -11.81
C ASP A 118 -6.22 15.39 -12.93
N GLU A 119 -5.24 14.47 -12.81
CA GLU A 119 -5.07 13.37 -13.75
C GLU A 119 -6.37 12.55 -13.90
N PRO A 120 -6.95 12.42 -15.11
CA PRO A 120 -8.24 11.77 -15.29
C PRO A 120 -8.31 10.34 -14.73
N ALA A 121 -7.26 9.54 -14.90
CA ALA A 121 -7.20 8.19 -14.36
C ALA A 121 -7.17 8.17 -12.82
N LEU A 122 -6.54 9.17 -12.20
CA LEU A 122 -6.56 9.33 -10.75
C LEU A 122 -7.96 9.69 -10.25
N LEU A 123 -8.62 10.65 -10.89
CA LEU A 123 -9.97 11.09 -10.52
C LEU A 123 -11.00 9.95 -10.65
N ASP A 124 -10.92 9.19 -11.75
CA ASP A 124 -11.73 8.00 -11.94
C ASP A 124 -11.40 6.96 -10.86
N GLY A 125 -10.11 6.77 -10.53
CA GLY A 125 -9.61 5.99 -9.41
C GLY A 125 -10.29 6.31 -8.08
N LEU A 126 -10.29 7.59 -7.73
CA LEU A 126 -10.91 8.11 -6.51
C LEU A 126 -12.40 7.85 -6.47
N ALA A 127 -13.11 7.99 -7.60
CA ALA A 127 -14.54 7.69 -7.66
C ALA A 127 -14.84 6.25 -7.27
N TYR A 128 -14.00 5.29 -7.67
CA TYR A 128 -14.13 3.90 -7.22
C TYR A 128 -13.73 3.70 -5.76
N LEU A 129 -12.65 4.33 -5.29
CA LEU A 129 -12.23 4.21 -3.88
C LEU A 129 -13.25 4.80 -2.89
N LEU A 130 -14.03 5.78 -3.33
CA LEU A 130 -15.00 6.54 -2.53
C LEU A 130 -16.46 6.14 -2.80
N ASP A 131 -16.69 5.13 -3.66
CA ASP A 131 -18.02 4.62 -3.92
C ASP A 131 -18.69 4.11 -2.64
N ASP A 132 -20.01 4.24 -2.54
CA ASP A 132 -20.78 3.83 -1.37
C ASP A 132 -20.61 2.34 -1.04
N GLU A 133 -20.42 1.49 -2.06
CA GLU A 133 -20.14 0.06 -1.88
C GLU A 133 -18.80 -0.19 -1.18
N GLN A 134 -17.85 0.74 -1.29
CA GLN A 134 -16.51 0.68 -0.71
C GLN A 134 -16.40 1.45 0.61
N ARG A 135 -17.51 2.03 1.08
CA ARG A 135 -17.55 2.79 2.33
C ARG A 135 -16.99 1.95 3.49
N PRO A 136 -16.01 2.49 4.26
CA PRO A 136 -15.41 1.76 5.37
C PRO A 136 -16.44 1.29 6.39
N GLU A 137 -16.37 0.01 6.72
CA GLU A 137 -17.27 -0.64 7.66
C GLU A 137 -16.53 -1.73 8.44
N TRP A 138 -16.63 -1.69 9.78
CA TRP A 138 -16.05 -2.72 10.65
C TRP A 138 -17.05 -3.85 10.89
N SER A 139 -17.37 -4.62 9.85
CA SER A 139 -18.31 -5.74 9.92
C SER A 139 -17.83 -6.95 9.13
N ALA A 140 -18.46 -8.10 9.37
CA ALA A 140 -18.06 -9.38 8.76
C ALA A 140 -18.18 -9.33 7.24
N GLY A 141 -17.09 -9.67 6.54
CA GLY A 141 -17.01 -9.65 5.07
C GLY A 141 -16.81 -8.27 4.46
N ARG A 142 -16.81 -7.19 5.27
CA ARG A 142 -16.67 -5.80 4.81
C ARG A 142 -15.43 -5.11 5.35
N ARG A 143 -14.92 -5.54 6.51
CA ARG A 143 -13.70 -4.99 7.10
C ARG A 143 -12.52 -5.23 6.15
N ASN A 144 -11.85 -4.16 5.76
CA ASN A 144 -10.66 -4.23 4.90
C ASN A 144 -9.64 -3.15 5.29
N VAL A 145 -8.99 -3.34 6.44
CA VAL A 145 -7.99 -2.41 6.97
C VAL A 145 -6.80 -2.23 6.03
N TYR A 146 -6.47 -3.25 5.24
CA TYR A 146 -5.42 -3.20 4.24
C TYR A 146 -5.77 -2.20 3.13
N ALA A 147 -6.99 -2.27 2.59
CA ALA A 147 -7.46 -1.29 1.62
C ALA A 147 -7.55 0.12 2.23
N TRP A 148 -8.05 0.25 3.46
CA TRP A 148 -8.14 1.55 4.13
C TRP A 148 -6.79 2.21 4.33
N TYR A 149 -5.74 1.43 4.63
CA TYR A 149 -4.38 1.95 4.75
C TYR A 149 -3.88 2.62 3.46
N TYR A 150 -4.07 1.99 2.29
CA TYR A 150 -3.66 2.60 1.03
C TYR A 150 -4.58 3.74 0.60
N THR A 151 -5.90 3.59 0.74
CA THR A 151 -6.86 4.67 0.44
C THR A 151 -6.57 5.90 1.28
N ALA A 152 -6.25 5.73 2.57
CA ALA A 152 -5.88 6.84 3.44
C ALA A 152 -4.66 7.59 2.90
N GLN A 153 -3.62 6.91 2.43
CA GLN A 153 -2.42 7.55 1.89
C GLN A 153 -2.70 8.33 0.59
N VAL A 154 -3.46 7.74 -0.35
CA VAL A 154 -3.87 8.42 -1.59
C VAL A 154 -4.62 9.71 -1.27
N LEU A 155 -5.62 9.62 -0.39
CA LEU A 155 -6.46 10.76 0.00
C LEU A 155 -5.68 11.80 0.80
N HIS A 156 -4.81 11.37 1.71
CA HIS A 156 -3.97 12.28 2.49
C HIS A 156 -3.06 13.12 1.60
N ASN A 157 -2.42 12.52 0.60
CA ASN A 157 -1.55 13.23 -0.35
C ASN A 157 -2.31 14.26 -1.19
N LEU A 158 -3.58 13.96 -1.53
CA LEU A 158 -4.44 14.91 -2.24
C LEU A 158 -4.95 16.02 -1.33
N GLY A 159 -5.33 15.68 -0.10
CA GLY A 159 -6.03 16.53 0.84
C GLY A 159 -7.46 16.81 0.42
N GLY A 160 -7.97 17.97 0.83
CA GLY A 160 -9.30 18.45 0.43
C GLY A 160 -10.48 17.68 1.04
N GLU A 161 -11.65 17.84 0.43
CA GLU A 161 -12.92 17.35 0.97
C GLU A 161 -12.97 15.82 1.10
N ASN A 162 -12.46 15.09 0.10
CA ASN A 162 -12.43 13.62 0.14
C ASN A 162 -11.67 13.09 1.37
N TRP A 163 -10.52 13.69 1.70
CA TRP A 163 -9.79 13.33 2.93
C TRP A 163 -10.56 13.72 4.20
N GLN A 164 -11.10 14.94 4.23
CA GLN A 164 -11.80 15.48 5.40
C GLN A 164 -13.08 14.73 5.74
N THR A 165 -13.74 14.12 4.76
CA THR A 165 -14.96 13.33 4.97
C THR A 165 -14.66 11.86 5.26
N TRP A 166 -13.71 11.26 4.54
CA TRP A 166 -13.41 9.83 4.65
C TRP A 166 -12.59 9.49 5.90
N TYR A 167 -11.55 10.28 6.23
CA TYR A 167 -10.62 9.96 7.31
C TYR A 167 -11.27 9.89 8.70
N PRO A 168 -12.13 10.83 9.12
CA PRO A 168 -12.79 10.75 10.43
C PRO A 168 -13.57 9.45 10.62
N ILE A 169 -14.22 8.94 9.57
CA ILE A 169 -14.99 7.68 9.62
C ILE A 169 -14.05 6.52 9.93
N VAL A 170 -12.96 6.37 9.17
CA VAL A 170 -12.01 5.27 9.37
C VAL A 170 -11.29 5.37 10.70
N ARG A 171 -10.87 6.58 11.10
CA ARG A 171 -10.24 6.80 12.40
C ARG A 171 -11.14 6.32 13.55
N GLU A 172 -12.41 6.73 13.55
CA GLU A 172 -13.36 6.30 14.59
C GLU A 172 -13.59 4.79 14.56
N LEU A 173 -13.71 4.19 13.37
CA LEU A 173 -13.85 2.73 13.24
C LEU A 173 -12.64 1.99 13.82
N VAL A 174 -11.41 2.40 13.47
CA VAL A 174 -10.19 1.76 13.97
C VAL A 174 -10.10 1.92 15.49
N VAL A 175 -10.22 3.14 16.01
CA VAL A 175 -10.09 3.39 17.47
C VAL A 175 -11.17 2.64 18.28
N LYS A 176 -12.43 2.67 17.83
CA LYS A 176 -13.54 2.01 18.52
C LYS A 176 -13.35 0.49 18.67
N HIS A 177 -12.64 -0.13 17.73
CA HIS A 177 -12.45 -1.59 17.72
C HIS A 177 -11.08 -2.02 18.25
N GLN A 178 -10.29 -1.10 18.81
CA GLN A 178 -9.06 -1.42 19.51
C GLN A 178 -9.37 -2.16 20.81
N ALA A 179 -8.63 -3.22 21.12
CA ALA A 179 -8.79 -3.93 22.38
C ALA A 179 -8.39 -3.02 23.56
N THR A 180 -9.34 -2.65 24.41
CA THR A 180 -9.13 -1.79 25.58
C THR A 180 -8.67 -2.55 26.83
N SER A 181 -8.87 -3.86 26.83
CA SER A 181 -8.42 -4.78 27.87
C SER A 181 -7.59 -5.91 27.28
N GLY A 182 -6.59 -6.37 28.01
CA GLY A 182 -5.84 -7.58 27.70
C GLY A 182 -5.39 -8.29 28.96
N SER A 183 -4.62 -9.37 28.81
CA SER A 183 -4.27 -10.26 29.93
C SER A 183 -3.36 -9.61 30.98
N GLY A 184 -2.77 -8.45 30.68
CA GLY A 184 -1.84 -7.71 31.55
C GLY A 184 -0.55 -8.47 31.87
N LYS A 185 -0.30 -9.60 31.20
CA LYS A 185 0.81 -10.51 31.48
C LYS A 185 1.48 -10.98 30.17
N GLY A 186 2.72 -10.55 29.98
CA GLY A 186 3.66 -11.14 29.02
C GLY A 186 3.27 -11.02 27.54
N ALA A 187 3.83 -11.92 26.72
CA ALA A 187 3.74 -11.91 25.25
C ALA A 187 2.34 -12.11 24.66
N ASN A 188 1.31 -12.33 25.50
CA ASN A 188 -0.08 -12.54 25.10
C ASN A 188 -1.01 -11.40 25.53
N ASP A 189 -0.46 -10.24 25.91
CA ASP A 189 -1.27 -9.03 26.09
C ASP A 189 -1.75 -8.53 24.73
N VAL A 190 -3.05 -8.23 24.65
CA VAL A 190 -3.72 -7.81 23.42
C VAL A 190 -4.20 -6.38 23.50
N ARG A 191 -4.05 -5.72 24.65
CA ARG A 191 -4.46 -4.33 24.84
C ARG A 191 -3.72 -3.44 23.83
N GLY A 192 -4.46 -2.59 23.14
CA GLY A 192 -3.93 -1.74 22.08
C GLY A 192 -3.85 -2.40 20.69
N SER A 193 -4.15 -3.69 20.57
CA SER A 193 -4.16 -4.41 19.28
C SER A 193 -5.57 -4.58 18.71
N TRP A 194 -5.63 -5.08 17.47
CA TRP A 194 -6.87 -5.49 16.81
C TRP A 194 -6.83 -6.98 16.49
N HIS A 195 -7.99 -7.63 16.60
CA HIS A 195 -8.07 -9.04 16.25
C HIS A 195 -7.87 -9.21 14.73
N PRO A 196 -6.95 -10.08 14.29
CA PRO A 196 -6.58 -10.18 12.88
C PRO A 196 -7.69 -10.72 12.00
N THR A 197 -8.62 -11.49 12.57
CA THR A 197 -9.70 -12.16 11.83
C THR A 197 -11.10 -11.92 12.41
N GLN A 198 -11.25 -11.01 13.38
CA GLN A 198 -12.55 -10.76 14.02
C GLN A 198 -12.92 -9.26 13.98
N PRO A 199 -14.07 -8.89 13.39
CA PRO A 199 -14.91 -9.76 12.56
C PRO A 199 -14.13 -10.28 11.33
N PRO A 200 -14.60 -11.34 10.65
CA PRO A 200 -13.97 -11.80 9.43
C PRO A 200 -13.84 -10.66 8.42
N GLY A 201 -12.66 -10.52 7.84
CA GLY A 201 -12.39 -9.53 6.81
C GLY A 201 -13.16 -9.75 5.51
N ALA A 202 -13.10 -8.76 4.64
CA ALA A 202 -13.30 -8.97 3.21
C ALA A 202 -12.28 -9.99 2.68
N GLY A 203 -12.64 -10.70 1.60
CA GLY A 203 -11.78 -11.74 1.02
C GLY A 203 -10.38 -11.24 0.65
N GLU A 204 -10.25 -9.96 0.28
CA GLU A 204 -8.97 -9.37 -0.10
C GLU A 204 -8.19 -8.71 1.06
N GLU A 205 -8.67 -8.82 2.32
CA GLU A 205 -7.96 -8.25 3.49
C GLU A 205 -6.77 -9.11 3.94
N TYR A 206 -6.81 -10.43 3.71
CA TYR A 206 -5.76 -11.39 4.10
C TYR A 206 -5.37 -11.40 5.59
N GLY A 207 -6.27 -10.93 6.48
CA GLY A 207 -6.00 -10.84 7.92
C GLY A 207 -5.71 -12.19 8.59
N ASP A 208 -6.14 -13.31 8.02
CA ASP A 208 -5.85 -14.66 8.46
C ASP A 208 -4.41 -15.11 8.20
N LYS A 209 -3.70 -14.42 7.29
CA LYS A 209 -2.30 -14.71 6.94
C LYS A 209 -1.29 -13.83 7.68
N ALA A 210 -1.66 -12.60 8.04
CA ALA A 210 -0.73 -11.57 8.50
C ALA A 210 -0.60 -11.43 10.03
N GLY A 211 -1.42 -12.15 10.81
CA GLY A 211 -1.38 -12.08 12.27
C GLY A 211 -1.87 -10.73 12.83
N ARG A 212 -1.75 -10.53 14.15
CA ARG A 212 -2.30 -9.37 14.87
C ARG A 212 -1.72 -8.05 14.33
N LEU A 213 -2.59 -7.05 14.17
CA LEU A 213 -2.20 -5.69 13.86
C LEU A 213 -1.89 -4.92 15.14
N TYR A 214 -0.71 -4.30 15.17
CA TYR A 214 -0.27 -3.36 16.20
C TYR A 214 -0.14 -2.00 15.51
N VAL A 215 -0.81 -0.98 16.03
CA VAL A 215 -0.79 0.39 15.51
C VAL A 215 -0.46 1.32 16.66
#